data_AF-A0A0F9L9R8-F1
#
_entry.id   AF-A0A0F9L9R8-F1
#
_cell.length_a   1.000
_cell.length_b   1.000
_cell.length_c   1.000
_cell.angle_alpha   90.00
_cell.angle_beta   90.00
_cell.angle_gamma   90.00
#
_symmetry.space_group_name_H-M   'P 1'
#
loop_
_entity.id
_entity.type
_entity.pdbx_description
1 polymer ?
#
loop_
_entity_poly.entity_id
_entity_poly.type
_entity_poly.pdbx_seq_one_letter_code
_entity_poly.pdbx_strand_id
1 'polypeptide(L)'
;MKTPLGIKIGCDPEFEVRSKRGAFVPADRILGYSPEDAIGTDGRADTAEIRSQPGSNYQVMKSINTILSQARRKLANYNAYAGSGKNVPLGGHIHFSGISPEPELVKRLDKFIAKPLNSISDTSGRGGHYGRYGEVRGQPHGWEYRSPLSWLATPQITNGVLSIAWLLARATKRGHLGSLNTKHNLLSYAYKRERQAIDGFFTILKIMKTENKQLEHIEIFHAWQKRDAKPKPSIFPHFSNDYSLGKIKGILLERHTEHKRYLPAMCYELVCLVGASQQRSDKSCVFVSQKIWGMLPQSNNHIGTDIMVADWLDSRAMVMALSYKLRQKPRRAAWVVKRLITIINKEIQCAG
;
A
#
# COMPACT_ATOMS: atom_id res chain seq x y z
N MET A 1 -21.09 -10.98 -1.60
CA MET A 1 -21.38 -9.86 -2.53
C MET A 1 -21.03 -10.30 -3.95
N LYS A 2 -22.02 -10.39 -4.85
CA LYS A 2 -21.77 -10.58 -6.28
C LYS A 2 -21.06 -9.33 -6.81
N THR A 3 -20.04 -9.50 -7.64
CA THR A 3 -19.37 -8.38 -8.31
C THR A 3 -20.35 -7.83 -9.36
N PRO A 4 -20.63 -6.51 -9.41
CA PRO A 4 -21.70 -5.96 -10.25
C PRO A 4 -21.59 -6.25 -11.76
N LEU A 5 -20.38 -6.61 -12.22
CA LEU A 5 -20.07 -6.91 -13.62
C LEU A 5 -19.98 -8.41 -13.93
N GLY A 6 -20.23 -9.28 -12.94
CA GLY A 6 -20.02 -10.73 -13.05
C GLY A 6 -18.55 -11.16 -13.12
N ILE A 7 -17.61 -10.21 -13.10
CA ILE A 7 -16.17 -10.47 -13.18
C ILE A 7 -15.64 -10.88 -11.81
N LYS A 8 -14.81 -11.92 -11.78
CA LYS A 8 -13.97 -12.25 -10.63
C LYS A 8 -12.54 -12.42 -11.10
N ILE A 9 -11.60 -12.11 -10.22
CA ILE A 9 -10.21 -12.53 -10.33
C ILE A 9 -9.85 -13.48 -9.21
N GLY A 10 -8.94 -14.40 -9.49
CA GLY A 10 -8.24 -15.26 -8.54
C GLY A 10 -6.75 -15.24 -8.87
N CYS A 11 -5.95 -15.99 -8.13
CA CYS A 11 -4.53 -16.13 -8.40
C CYS A 11 -3.95 -17.31 -7.65
N ASP A 12 -2.86 -17.80 -8.20
CA ASP A 12 -2.09 -18.93 -7.70
C ASP A 12 -0.57 -18.67 -7.73
N PRO A 13 -0.07 -17.59 -7.10
CA PRO A 13 1.35 -17.28 -7.15
C PRO A 13 2.18 -18.29 -6.34
N GLU A 14 3.30 -18.67 -6.92
CA GLU A 14 4.22 -19.68 -6.41
C GLU A 14 5.36 -19.04 -5.60
N PHE A 15 6.00 -19.83 -4.74
CA PHE A 15 7.19 -19.45 -4.01
C PHE A 15 8.09 -20.65 -3.71
N GLU A 16 9.38 -20.38 -3.56
CA GLU A 16 10.38 -21.34 -3.11
C GLU A 16 10.44 -21.40 -1.59
N VAL A 17 10.69 -22.61 -1.07
CA VAL A 17 11.01 -22.82 0.34
C VAL A 17 12.51 -23.04 0.50
N ARG A 18 13.09 -22.40 1.51
CA ARG A 18 14.49 -22.57 1.90
C ARG A 18 14.62 -22.82 3.39
N SER A 19 15.59 -23.63 3.79
CA SER A 19 15.99 -23.75 5.19
C SER A 19 16.47 -22.39 5.73
N LYS A 20 16.54 -22.24 7.06
CA LYS A 20 17.11 -21.02 7.68
C LYS A 20 18.56 -20.76 7.28
N ARG A 21 19.30 -21.79 6.84
CA ARG A 21 20.67 -21.69 6.30
C ARG A 21 20.72 -21.33 4.80
N GLY A 22 19.57 -21.17 4.16
CA GLY A 22 19.46 -20.76 2.76
C GLY A 22 19.44 -21.90 1.73
N ALA A 23 19.59 -23.17 2.15
CA ALA A 23 19.49 -24.31 1.25
C ALA A 23 18.06 -24.50 0.74
N PHE A 24 17.91 -24.80 -0.55
CA PHE A 24 16.63 -25.11 -1.19
C PHE A 24 15.98 -26.36 -0.57
N VAL A 25 14.66 -26.31 -0.39
CA VAL A 25 13.87 -27.44 0.11
C VAL A 25 12.65 -27.62 -0.79
N PRO A 26 12.45 -28.80 -1.40
CA PRO A 26 11.23 -29.11 -2.12
C PRO A 26 9.99 -28.89 -1.25
N ALA A 27 9.01 -28.16 -1.78
CA ALA A 27 7.84 -27.74 -1.02
C ALA A 27 6.96 -28.92 -0.56
N ASP A 28 6.85 -29.98 -1.36
CA ASP A 28 6.07 -31.19 -1.06
C ASP A 28 6.50 -31.89 0.23
N ARG A 29 7.80 -31.85 0.56
CA ARG A 29 8.35 -32.43 1.81
C ARG A 29 7.82 -31.77 3.07
N ILE A 30 7.23 -30.57 2.95
CA ILE A 30 6.73 -29.79 4.09
C ILE A 30 5.22 -29.55 3.98
N LEU A 31 4.73 -29.23 2.79
CA LEU A 31 3.33 -28.87 2.56
C LEU A 31 2.48 -30.03 2.05
N GLY A 32 3.10 -31.04 1.44
CA GLY A 32 2.41 -32.14 0.76
C GLY A 32 1.80 -31.74 -0.59
N TYR A 33 1.42 -32.74 -1.37
CA TYR A 33 0.62 -32.57 -2.57
C TYR A 33 -0.84 -32.29 -2.18
N SER A 34 -1.32 -31.09 -2.46
CA SER A 34 -2.66 -30.64 -2.10
C SER A 34 -3.14 -29.58 -3.09
N PRO A 35 -3.51 -29.99 -4.33
CA PRO A 35 -3.85 -29.07 -5.43
C PRO A 35 -5.13 -28.26 -5.16
N GLU A 36 -6.03 -28.79 -4.32
CA GLU A 36 -7.30 -28.13 -3.97
C GLU A 36 -7.20 -27.24 -2.72
N ASP A 37 -6.12 -27.38 -1.93
CA ASP A 37 -5.94 -26.61 -0.71
C ASP A 37 -5.50 -25.18 -1.03
N ALA A 38 -5.82 -24.27 -0.11
CA ALA A 38 -5.44 -22.86 -0.22
C ALA A 38 -3.90 -22.64 -0.19
N ILE A 39 -3.14 -23.63 0.26
CA ILE A 39 -1.69 -23.69 0.16
C ILE A 39 -1.23 -25.14 0.04
N GLY A 40 -0.33 -25.41 -0.91
CA GLY A 40 0.22 -26.73 -1.14
C GLY A 40 1.16 -26.76 -2.33
N THR A 41 1.43 -27.96 -2.83
CA THR A 41 2.03 -28.17 -4.16
C THR A 41 0.98 -28.70 -5.13
N ASP A 42 1.25 -28.58 -6.43
CA ASP A 42 0.44 -29.13 -7.53
C ASP A 42 1.31 -29.84 -8.57
N GLY A 43 1.22 -29.47 -9.85
CA GLY A 43 1.95 -30.06 -10.97
C GLY A 43 3.47 -30.07 -10.82
N ARG A 44 4.04 -29.26 -9.91
CA ARG A 44 5.46 -29.34 -9.55
C ARG A 44 5.62 -29.51 -8.04
N ALA A 45 6.26 -30.61 -7.63
CA ALA A 45 6.41 -30.97 -6.22
C ALA A 45 7.34 -30.03 -5.43
N ASP A 46 8.20 -29.28 -6.13
CA ASP A 46 9.23 -28.45 -5.52
C ASP A 46 8.82 -26.98 -5.32
N THR A 47 7.71 -26.54 -5.92
CA THR A 47 7.14 -25.19 -5.77
C THR A 47 5.97 -25.20 -4.80
N ALA A 48 5.95 -24.23 -3.88
CA ALA A 48 4.78 -23.99 -3.05
C ALA A 48 3.87 -22.99 -3.75
N GLU A 49 2.56 -23.21 -3.72
CA GLU A 49 1.57 -22.36 -4.37
C GLU A 49 0.52 -21.94 -3.35
N ILE A 50 0.12 -20.66 -3.36
CA ILE A 50 -1.07 -20.21 -2.62
C ILE A 50 -2.24 -20.15 -3.59
N ARG A 51 -3.46 -20.51 -3.19
CA ARG A 51 -4.64 -20.45 -4.07
C ARG A 51 -5.72 -19.58 -3.46
N SER A 52 -5.87 -18.37 -4.01
CA SER A 52 -6.79 -17.38 -3.44
C SER A 52 -8.24 -17.69 -3.75
N GLN A 53 -9.16 -17.31 -2.86
CA GLN A 53 -10.58 -17.32 -3.16
C GLN A 53 -10.94 -16.24 -4.20
N PRO A 54 -11.72 -16.57 -5.24
CA PRO A 54 -12.00 -15.65 -6.34
C PRO A 54 -12.95 -14.51 -5.90
N GLY A 55 -12.65 -13.30 -6.35
CA GLY A 55 -13.46 -12.12 -6.04
C GLY A 55 -12.96 -10.84 -6.72
N SER A 56 -13.24 -9.70 -6.10
CA SER A 56 -12.55 -8.44 -6.41
C SER A 56 -11.09 -8.47 -5.95
N ASN A 57 -10.26 -7.56 -6.46
CA ASN A 57 -8.88 -7.38 -6.00
C ASN A 57 -8.75 -7.27 -4.47
N TYR A 58 -9.68 -6.59 -3.79
CA TYR A 58 -9.67 -6.48 -2.33
C TYR A 58 -9.94 -7.83 -1.64
N GLN A 59 -10.89 -8.60 -2.14
CA GLN A 59 -11.23 -9.91 -1.58
C GLN A 59 -10.09 -10.91 -1.80
N VAL A 60 -9.48 -10.90 -3.00
CA VAL A 60 -8.29 -11.70 -3.28
C VAL A 60 -7.13 -11.30 -2.36
N MET A 61 -6.87 -10.00 -2.19
CA MET A 61 -5.84 -9.53 -1.25
C MET A 61 -6.10 -10.01 0.18
N LYS A 62 -7.35 -9.96 0.65
CA LYS A 62 -7.72 -10.50 1.98
C LYS A 62 -7.45 -12.00 2.06
N SER A 63 -7.85 -12.76 1.03
CA SER A 63 -7.59 -14.21 0.95
C SER A 63 -6.10 -14.52 1.04
N ILE A 64 -5.26 -13.81 0.27
CA ILE A 64 -3.80 -13.99 0.29
C ILE A 64 -3.24 -13.74 1.68
N ASN A 65 -3.65 -12.67 2.37
CA ASN A 65 -3.18 -12.40 3.73
C ASN A 65 -3.52 -13.57 4.68
N THR A 66 -4.75 -14.07 4.63
CA THR A 66 -5.17 -15.22 5.45
C THR A 66 -4.33 -16.46 5.14
N ILE A 67 -4.11 -16.76 3.87
CA ILE A 67 -3.32 -17.93 3.44
C ILE A 67 -1.86 -17.78 3.89
N LEU A 68 -1.23 -16.61 3.70
CA LEU A 68 0.14 -16.36 4.14
C LEU A 68 0.29 -16.44 5.66
N SER A 69 -0.72 -16.03 6.43
CA SER A 69 -0.71 -16.25 7.89
C SER A 69 -0.72 -17.74 8.24
N GLN A 70 -1.44 -18.59 7.49
CA GLN A 70 -1.42 -20.04 7.67
C GLN A 70 -0.08 -20.65 7.23
N ALA A 71 0.40 -20.25 6.05
CA ALA A 71 1.67 -20.66 5.47
C ALA A 71 2.84 -20.41 6.44
N ARG A 72 2.89 -19.23 7.05
CA ARG A 72 3.92 -18.86 8.02
C ARG A 72 3.96 -19.82 9.22
N ARG A 73 2.82 -20.35 9.67
CA ARG A 73 2.78 -21.34 10.76
C ARG A 73 3.31 -22.69 10.30
N LYS A 74 2.86 -23.17 9.13
CA LYS A 74 3.35 -24.43 8.53
C LYS A 74 4.85 -24.37 8.21
N LEU A 75 5.36 -23.20 7.85
CA LEU A 75 6.74 -22.96 7.42
C LEU A 75 7.57 -22.18 8.45
N ALA A 76 7.25 -22.28 9.75
CA ALA A 76 7.91 -21.49 10.80
C ALA A 76 9.45 -21.64 10.82
N ASN A 77 9.94 -22.85 10.52
CA ASN A 77 11.37 -23.20 10.48
C ASN A 77 12.02 -22.98 9.11
N TYR A 78 11.34 -22.31 8.18
CA TYR A 78 11.79 -22.09 6.81
C TYR A 78 11.66 -20.62 6.42
N ASN A 79 12.24 -20.26 5.28
CA ASN A 79 12.12 -18.96 4.63
C ASN A 79 11.42 -19.17 3.28
N ALA A 80 10.63 -18.20 2.85
CA ALA A 80 9.88 -18.26 1.60
C ALA A 80 10.29 -17.12 0.65
N TYR A 81 10.51 -17.41 -0.63
CA TYR A 81 10.96 -16.44 -1.63
C TYR A 81 10.16 -16.55 -2.92
N ALA A 82 9.74 -15.40 -3.48
CA ALA A 82 9.00 -15.31 -4.74
C ALA A 82 9.91 -14.75 -5.86
N GLY A 83 9.34 -14.10 -6.87
CA GLY A 83 10.07 -13.60 -8.04
C GLY A 83 10.12 -14.64 -9.14
N SER A 84 11.25 -14.72 -9.84
CA SER A 84 11.53 -15.77 -10.82
C SER A 84 11.87 -17.13 -10.23
N GLY A 85 12.28 -17.15 -8.97
CA GLY A 85 12.87 -18.32 -8.33
C GLY A 85 14.35 -18.47 -8.72
N LYS A 86 15.14 -18.91 -7.75
CA LYS A 86 16.60 -19.11 -7.91
C LYS A 86 16.93 -20.54 -8.35
N ASN A 87 16.14 -21.50 -7.86
CA ASN A 87 16.37 -22.93 -8.02
C ASN A 87 15.32 -23.54 -8.95
N VAL A 88 14.10 -23.01 -8.92
CA VAL A 88 12.97 -23.49 -9.71
C VAL A 88 12.23 -22.29 -10.31
N PRO A 89 11.75 -22.37 -11.56
CA PRO A 89 11.01 -21.28 -12.16
C PRO A 89 9.67 -21.09 -11.42
N LEU A 90 9.35 -19.85 -11.05
CA LEU A 90 8.14 -19.50 -10.31
C LEU A 90 7.12 -18.69 -11.11
N GLY A 91 5.86 -19.07 -10.95
CA GLY A 91 4.67 -18.45 -11.51
C GLY A 91 3.95 -17.45 -10.64
N GLY A 92 3.36 -16.44 -11.26
CA GLY A 92 2.43 -15.53 -10.61
C GLY A 92 1.06 -15.53 -11.27
N HIS A 93 0.47 -16.70 -11.57
CA HIS A 93 -0.70 -16.70 -12.44
C HIS A 93 -1.89 -15.97 -11.82
N ILE A 94 -2.68 -15.34 -12.69
CA ILE A 94 -3.87 -14.56 -12.32
C ILE A 94 -5.04 -15.15 -13.09
N HIS A 95 -6.08 -15.53 -12.39
CA HIS A 95 -7.27 -16.16 -12.95
C HIS A 95 -8.33 -15.11 -13.20
N PHE A 96 -9.08 -15.24 -14.29
CA PHE A 96 -10.17 -14.35 -14.66
C PHE A 96 -11.42 -15.17 -14.98
N SER A 97 -12.56 -14.73 -14.46
CA SER A 97 -13.89 -15.29 -14.73
C SER A 97 -14.84 -14.18 -15.18
N GLY A 98 -15.79 -14.49 -16.05
CA GLY A 98 -16.82 -13.55 -16.53
C GLY A 98 -16.33 -12.57 -17.62
N ILE A 99 -15.13 -12.81 -18.14
CA ILE A 99 -14.50 -12.04 -19.23
C ILE A 99 -13.59 -12.94 -20.06
N SER A 100 -13.54 -12.72 -21.37
CA SER A 100 -12.70 -13.49 -22.30
C SER A 100 -11.25 -12.98 -22.33
N PRO A 101 -10.25 -13.82 -22.68
CA PRO A 101 -8.85 -13.41 -22.85
C PRO A 101 -8.67 -12.64 -24.18
N GLU A 102 -9.32 -11.48 -24.31
CA GLU A 102 -9.18 -10.64 -25.51
C GLU A 102 -7.71 -10.27 -25.73
N PRO A 103 -7.18 -10.35 -26.97
CA PRO A 103 -5.77 -10.07 -27.24
C PRO A 103 -5.32 -8.70 -26.71
N GLU A 104 -6.20 -7.71 -26.77
CA GLU A 104 -5.92 -6.37 -26.25
C GLU A 104 -5.83 -6.36 -24.71
N LEU A 105 -6.71 -7.08 -24.01
CA LEU A 105 -6.62 -7.21 -22.55
C LEU A 105 -5.30 -7.86 -22.14
N VAL A 106 -4.91 -8.95 -22.81
CA VAL A 106 -3.66 -9.66 -22.53
C VAL A 106 -2.44 -8.76 -22.78
N LYS A 107 -2.41 -8.02 -23.91
CA LYS A 107 -1.36 -7.03 -24.19
C LYS A 107 -1.24 -5.96 -23.10
N ARG A 108 -2.38 -5.51 -22.54
CA ARG A 108 -2.40 -4.51 -21.45
C ARG A 108 -1.91 -5.11 -20.13
N LEU A 109 -2.27 -6.35 -19.84
CA LEU A 109 -1.74 -7.09 -18.68
C LEU A 109 -0.21 -7.24 -18.80
N ASP A 110 0.32 -7.62 -19.96
CA ASP A 110 1.78 -7.70 -20.17
C ASP A 110 2.45 -6.33 -19.98
N LYS A 111 1.85 -5.28 -20.55
CA LYS A 111 2.39 -3.91 -20.48
C LYS A 111 2.50 -3.40 -19.05
N PHE A 112 1.48 -3.62 -18.23
CA PHE A 112 1.39 -3.01 -16.90
C PHE A 112 1.80 -3.94 -15.76
N ILE A 113 1.90 -5.25 -16.00
CA ILE A 113 2.25 -6.25 -14.97
C ILE A 113 3.54 -6.98 -15.34
N ALA A 114 3.55 -7.78 -16.42
CA ALA A 114 4.68 -8.68 -16.69
C ALA A 114 5.97 -7.93 -17.03
N LYS A 115 5.93 -6.96 -17.97
CA LYS A 115 7.13 -6.18 -18.35
C LYS A 115 7.72 -5.41 -17.16
N PRO A 116 6.93 -4.69 -16.33
CA PRO A 116 7.46 -4.03 -15.15
C PRO A 116 8.06 -5.00 -14.11
N LEU A 117 7.46 -6.16 -13.87
CA LEU A 117 8.01 -7.17 -12.95
C LEU A 117 9.32 -7.77 -13.49
N ASN A 118 9.37 -8.15 -14.76
CA ASN A 118 10.58 -8.70 -15.39
C ASN A 118 11.77 -7.74 -15.30
N SER A 119 11.51 -6.43 -15.25
CA SER A 119 12.58 -5.42 -15.14
C SER A 119 13.19 -5.27 -13.74
N ILE A 120 12.72 -6.02 -12.74
CA ILE A 120 13.27 -6.07 -11.38
C ILE A 120 13.48 -7.51 -10.88
N SER A 121 13.59 -8.44 -11.81
CA SER A 121 13.74 -9.87 -11.54
C SER A 121 14.82 -10.46 -12.41
N ASP A 122 15.44 -11.53 -11.93
CA ASP A 122 16.33 -12.34 -12.75
C ASP A 122 15.51 -13.20 -13.71
N THR A 123 15.58 -12.91 -15.01
CA THR A 123 14.84 -13.65 -16.04
C THR A 123 15.69 -14.69 -16.77
N SER A 124 16.97 -14.84 -16.40
CA SER A 124 17.92 -15.73 -17.07
C SER A 124 17.51 -17.21 -17.01
N GLY A 125 16.83 -17.62 -15.93
CA GLY A 125 16.35 -18.98 -15.71
C GLY A 125 15.01 -19.33 -16.39
N ARG A 126 14.35 -18.38 -17.08
CA ARG A 126 13.11 -18.68 -17.81
C ARG A 126 13.43 -19.47 -19.08
N GLY A 127 13.40 -20.79 -18.96
CA GLY A 127 13.41 -21.71 -20.09
C GLY A 127 12.29 -21.35 -21.07
N GLY A 128 12.56 -21.52 -22.37
CA GLY A 128 11.78 -20.93 -23.46
C GLY A 128 10.28 -21.26 -23.52
N HIS A 129 9.70 -22.08 -22.64
CA HIS A 129 8.31 -22.54 -22.70
C HIS A 129 7.37 -21.98 -21.62
N TYR A 130 7.87 -21.25 -20.61
CA TYR A 130 7.06 -20.77 -19.48
C TYR A 130 7.23 -19.27 -19.22
N GLY A 131 6.10 -18.56 -19.03
CA GLY A 131 6.08 -17.14 -18.71
C GLY A 131 6.34 -16.25 -19.92
N ARG A 132 5.92 -16.68 -21.11
CA ARG A 132 5.99 -15.84 -22.32
C ARG A 132 4.96 -14.71 -22.23
N TYR A 133 5.27 -13.55 -22.80
CA TYR A 133 4.25 -12.51 -22.97
C TYR A 133 3.11 -13.05 -23.83
N GLY A 134 1.88 -12.72 -23.48
CA GLY A 134 0.70 -13.25 -24.15
C GLY A 134 0.24 -14.62 -23.66
N GLU A 135 0.95 -15.26 -22.74
CA GLU A 135 0.64 -16.64 -22.36
C GLU A 135 -0.63 -16.69 -21.51
N VAL A 136 -1.61 -17.45 -22.01
CA VAL A 136 -2.88 -17.71 -21.34
C VAL A 136 -3.23 -19.19 -21.41
N ARG A 137 -4.00 -19.68 -20.43
CA ARG A 137 -4.52 -21.06 -20.39
C ARG A 137 -6.02 -21.04 -20.08
N GLY A 138 -6.82 -21.80 -20.82
CA GLY A 138 -8.24 -21.96 -20.53
C GLY A 138 -8.47 -22.82 -19.28
N GLN A 139 -9.49 -22.50 -18.50
CA GLN A 139 -9.91 -23.24 -17.31
C GLN A 139 -11.43 -23.42 -17.29
N PRO A 140 -11.98 -24.45 -16.63
CA PRO A 140 -13.44 -24.67 -16.56
C PRO A 140 -14.22 -23.44 -16.05
N HIS A 141 -13.58 -22.63 -15.20
CA HIS A 141 -14.16 -21.46 -14.56
C HIS A 141 -13.66 -20.12 -15.17
N GLY A 142 -13.00 -20.16 -16.33
CA GLY A 142 -12.51 -18.97 -17.03
C GLY A 142 -11.16 -19.18 -17.72
N TRP A 143 -10.16 -18.39 -17.35
CA TRP A 143 -8.81 -18.51 -17.92
C TRP A 143 -7.75 -17.95 -16.98
N GLU A 144 -6.52 -18.34 -17.24
CA GLU A 144 -5.34 -17.92 -16.50
C GLU A 144 -4.44 -17.06 -17.37
N TYR A 145 -3.96 -15.97 -16.80
CA TYR A 145 -2.89 -15.16 -17.34
C TYR A 145 -1.56 -15.61 -16.71
N ARG A 146 -0.64 -16.12 -17.54
CA ARG A 146 0.56 -16.86 -17.09
C ARG A 146 1.88 -16.16 -17.40
N SER A 147 1.86 -15.01 -18.06
CA SER A 147 3.08 -14.25 -18.36
C SER A 147 3.94 -13.83 -17.15
N PRO A 148 3.39 -13.34 -16.02
CA PRO A 148 4.21 -12.69 -15.01
C PRO A 148 4.95 -13.70 -14.13
N LEU A 149 6.11 -13.29 -13.63
CA LEU A 149 6.83 -13.98 -12.56
C LEU A 149 6.00 -13.90 -11.26
N SER A 150 6.36 -14.69 -10.25
CA SER A 150 5.70 -14.59 -8.95
C SER A 150 5.87 -13.19 -8.34
N TRP A 151 4.76 -12.50 -8.15
CA TRP A 151 4.70 -11.13 -7.63
C TRP A 151 4.35 -11.09 -6.12
N LEU A 152 4.41 -12.24 -5.45
CA LEU A 152 4.04 -12.42 -4.04
C LEU A 152 5.06 -11.79 -3.05
N ALA A 153 6.21 -11.32 -3.55
CA ALA A 153 7.33 -10.86 -2.73
C ALA A 153 6.96 -9.79 -1.67
N THR A 154 6.05 -8.87 -1.98
CA THR A 154 5.60 -7.84 -1.00
C THR A 154 4.11 -7.52 -1.13
N PRO A 155 3.44 -7.10 -0.04
CA PRO A 155 2.04 -6.67 -0.09
C PRO A 155 1.78 -5.53 -1.06
N GLN A 156 2.74 -4.60 -1.23
CA GLN A 156 2.64 -3.45 -2.12
C GLN A 156 2.61 -3.88 -3.58
N ILE A 157 3.52 -4.80 -3.96
CA ILE A 157 3.58 -5.33 -5.33
C ILE A 157 2.33 -6.14 -5.63
N THR A 158 1.99 -7.07 -4.75
CA THR A 158 0.79 -7.90 -4.87
C THR A 158 -0.49 -7.06 -5.03
N ASN A 159 -0.68 -6.07 -4.15
CA ASN A 159 -1.87 -5.22 -4.21
C ASN A 159 -1.93 -4.39 -5.50
N GLY A 160 -0.78 -3.93 -6.02
CA GLY A 160 -0.71 -3.24 -7.30
C GLY A 160 -1.08 -4.16 -8.45
N VAL A 161 -0.45 -5.33 -8.55
CA VAL A 161 -0.72 -6.33 -9.61
C VAL A 161 -2.20 -6.70 -9.66
N LEU A 162 -2.80 -7.06 -8.52
CA LEU A 162 -4.22 -7.38 -8.43
C LEU A 162 -5.12 -6.20 -8.80
N SER A 163 -4.73 -4.98 -8.41
CA SER A 163 -5.49 -3.77 -8.75
C SER A 163 -5.43 -3.42 -10.23
N ILE A 164 -4.28 -3.63 -10.89
CA ILE A 164 -4.13 -3.46 -12.34
C ILE A 164 -4.98 -4.50 -13.07
N ALA A 165 -4.84 -5.78 -12.73
CA ALA A 165 -5.58 -6.87 -13.33
C ALA A 165 -7.11 -6.64 -13.23
N TRP A 166 -7.59 -6.31 -12.03
CA TRP A 166 -9.00 -6.00 -11.78
C TRP A 166 -9.49 -4.78 -12.57
N LEU A 167 -8.69 -3.71 -12.61
CA LEU A 167 -9.06 -2.49 -13.34
C LEU A 167 -9.16 -2.75 -14.84
N LEU A 168 -8.18 -3.43 -15.44
CA LEU A 168 -8.17 -3.74 -16.87
C LEU A 168 -9.33 -4.67 -17.26
N ALA A 169 -9.64 -5.68 -16.44
CA ALA A 169 -10.80 -6.55 -16.67
C ALA A 169 -12.11 -5.75 -16.66
N ARG A 170 -12.31 -4.87 -15.66
CA ARG A 170 -13.50 -4.00 -15.61
C ARG A 170 -13.57 -3.04 -16.79
N ALA A 171 -12.44 -2.47 -17.20
CA ALA A 171 -12.38 -1.54 -18.33
C ALA A 171 -12.72 -2.23 -19.65
N THR A 172 -12.26 -3.47 -19.84
CA THR A 172 -12.58 -4.31 -20.99
C THR A 172 -14.08 -4.58 -21.07
N LYS A 173 -14.70 -5.04 -19.97
CA LYS A 173 -16.15 -5.30 -19.91
C LYS A 173 -17.00 -4.05 -20.16
N ARG A 174 -16.46 -2.86 -19.88
CA ARG A 174 -17.11 -1.56 -20.09
C ARG A 174 -16.79 -0.92 -21.45
N GLY A 175 -16.00 -1.57 -22.31
CA GLY A 175 -15.59 -1.00 -23.60
C GLY A 175 -14.61 0.17 -23.50
N HIS A 176 -13.94 0.37 -22.36
CA HIS A 176 -13.04 1.51 -22.12
C HIS A 176 -11.55 1.14 -22.21
N LEU A 177 -11.21 -0.13 -22.49
CA LEU A 177 -9.82 -0.62 -22.48
C LEU A 177 -8.91 0.15 -23.44
N GLY A 178 -9.41 0.52 -24.63
CA GLY A 178 -8.64 1.24 -25.65
C GLY A 178 -8.07 2.59 -25.19
N SER A 179 -8.64 3.20 -24.15
CA SER A 179 -8.15 4.46 -23.55
C SER A 179 -7.00 4.25 -22.55
N LEU A 180 -6.76 3.01 -22.09
CA LEU A 180 -5.85 2.71 -20.98
C LEU A 180 -4.45 2.36 -21.49
N ASN A 181 -3.84 3.29 -22.19
CA ASN A 181 -2.55 3.07 -22.85
C ASN A 181 -1.34 3.47 -21.99
N THR A 182 -1.50 4.37 -21.03
CA THR A 182 -0.39 4.91 -20.22
C THR A 182 -0.65 4.71 -18.73
N LYS A 183 0.41 4.82 -17.90
CA LYS A 183 0.26 4.86 -16.44
C LYS A 183 -0.71 5.98 -16.03
N HIS A 184 -0.64 7.14 -16.69
CA HIS A 184 -1.53 8.26 -16.41
C HIS A 184 -3.00 7.89 -16.66
N ASN A 185 -3.34 7.35 -17.84
CA ASN A 185 -4.72 6.94 -18.14
C ASN A 185 -5.21 5.85 -17.17
N LEU A 186 -4.36 4.88 -16.84
CA LEU A 186 -4.66 3.81 -15.88
C LEU A 186 -5.02 4.39 -14.50
N LEU A 187 -4.21 5.32 -13.98
CA LEU A 187 -4.45 5.99 -12.70
C LEU A 187 -5.68 6.89 -12.75
N SER A 188 -5.91 7.60 -13.86
CA SER A 188 -7.07 8.47 -14.07
C SER A 188 -8.38 7.67 -14.05
N TYR A 189 -8.39 6.47 -14.63
CA TYR A 189 -9.55 5.57 -14.63
C TYR A 189 -9.77 4.85 -13.28
N ALA A 190 -8.72 4.68 -12.47
CA ALA A 190 -8.80 3.96 -11.21
C ALA A 190 -9.63 4.70 -10.14
N TYR A 191 -10.45 3.96 -9.38
CA TYR A 191 -10.99 4.48 -8.12
C TYR A 191 -9.87 4.72 -7.11
N LYS A 192 -10.15 5.50 -6.07
CA LYS A 192 -9.15 6.02 -5.11
C LYS A 192 -8.23 4.93 -4.54
N ARG A 193 -8.77 3.77 -4.14
CA ARG A 193 -8.00 2.69 -3.52
C ARG A 193 -7.09 1.98 -4.54
N GLU A 194 -7.62 1.65 -5.72
CA GLU A 194 -6.82 1.08 -6.81
C GLU A 194 -5.73 2.05 -7.26
N ARG A 195 -6.03 3.35 -7.37
CA ARG A 195 -5.05 4.38 -7.71
C ARG A 195 -3.86 4.35 -6.75
N GLN A 196 -4.12 4.28 -5.44
CA GLN A 196 -3.07 4.20 -4.42
C GLN A 196 -2.24 2.91 -4.55
N ALA A 197 -2.89 1.76 -4.79
CA ALA A 197 -2.21 0.49 -4.97
C ALA A 197 -1.31 0.48 -6.22
N ILE A 198 -1.83 0.97 -7.35
CA ILE A 198 -1.13 1.05 -8.63
C ILE A 198 0.05 2.02 -8.54
N ASP A 199 -0.14 3.18 -7.94
CA ASP A 199 0.95 4.15 -7.77
C ASP A 199 2.03 3.65 -6.80
N GLY A 200 1.62 2.99 -5.72
CA GLY A 200 2.53 2.31 -4.79
C GLY A 200 3.37 1.23 -5.49
N PHE A 201 2.76 0.45 -6.39
CA PHE A 201 3.47 -0.53 -7.22
C PHE A 201 4.53 0.11 -8.11
N PHE A 202 4.18 1.13 -8.91
CA PHE A 202 5.19 1.80 -9.74
C PHE A 202 6.28 2.50 -8.92
N THR A 203 5.93 2.98 -7.71
CA THR A 203 6.91 3.58 -6.79
C THR A 203 7.90 2.55 -6.28
N ILE A 204 7.44 1.38 -5.80
CA ILE A 204 8.36 0.34 -5.32
C ILE A 204 9.22 -0.23 -6.44
N LEU A 205 8.67 -0.39 -7.66
CA LEU A 205 9.47 -0.79 -8.83
C LEU A 205 10.61 0.20 -9.10
N LYS A 206 10.34 1.51 -9.01
CA LYS A 206 11.35 2.55 -9.20
C LYS A 206 12.44 2.46 -8.14
N ILE A 207 12.05 2.34 -6.86
CA ILE A 207 12.99 2.21 -5.73
C ILE A 207 13.88 0.98 -5.93
N MET A 208 13.29 -0.18 -6.23
CA MET A 208 14.05 -1.42 -6.44
C MET A 208 15.06 -1.29 -7.58
N LYS A 209 14.68 -0.67 -8.71
CA LYS A 209 15.62 -0.41 -9.81
C LYS A 209 16.77 0.50 -9.39
N THR A 210 16.47 1.61 -8.71
CA THR A 210 17.49 2.55 -8.25
C THR A 210 18.44 1.91 -7.25
N GLU A 211 17.96 0.99 -6.42
CA GLU A 211 18.75 0.28 -5.42
C GLU A 211 19.36 -1.04 -5.93
N ASN A 212 19.20 -1.36 -7.22
CA ASN A 212 19.58 -2.64 -7.83
C ASN A 212 19.11 -3.87 -7.03
N LYS A 213 17.88 -3.81 -6.51
CA LYS A 213 17.23 -4.88 -5.75
C LYS A 213 16.34 -5.72 -6.65
N GLN A 214 16.31 -7.02 -6.34
CA GLN A 214 15.58 -8.05 -7.06
C GLN A 214 14.49 -8.67 -6.18
N LEU A 215 13.39 -9.16 -6.79
CA LEU A 215 12.27 -9.77 -6.06
C LEU A 215 12.67 -11.05 -5.33
N GLU A 216 13.60 -11.80 -5.94
CA GLU A 216 14.08 -13.12 -5.51
C GLU A 216 14.84 -13.06 -4.17
N HIS A 217 15.21 -11.86 -3.73
CA HIS A 217 15.94 -11.61 -2.49
C HIS A 217 15.04 -11.17 -1.33
N ILE A 218 13.74 -11.03 -1.56
CA ILE A 218 12.78 -10.59 -0.55
C ILE A 218 12.13 -11.82 0.11
N GLU A 219 12.34 -11.99 1.41
CA GLU A 219 11.67 -13.03 2.19
C GLU A 219 10.20 -12.64 2.44
N ILE A 220 9.28 -13.48 1.97
CA ILE A 220 7.85 -13.20 1.89
C ILE A 220 7.27 -12.95 3.28
N PHE A 221 7.53 -13.84 4.25
CA PHE A 221 6.88 -13.72 5.55
C PHE A 221 7.30 -12.45 6.28
N HIS A 222 8.56 -12.03 6.18
CA HIS A 222 9.06 -10.79 6.74
C HIS A 222 8.46 -9.57 6.05
N ALA A 223 8.39 -9.57 4.71
CA ALA A 223 7.80 -8.46 3.96
C ALA A 223 6.31 -8.26 4.26
N TRP A 224 5.57 -9.35 4.46
CA TRP A 224 4.13 -9.32 4.74
C TRP A 224 3.79 -9.03 6.21
N GLN A 225 4.72 -9.27 7.13
CA GLN A 225 4.56 -8.92 8.56
C GLN A 225 4.58 -7.42 8.85
N LYS A 226 5.20 -6.59 7.99
CA LYS A 226 5.37 -5.15 8.24
C LYS A 226 4.06 -4.35 8.28
N ARG A 227 2.90 -4.99 8.06
CA ARG A 227 1.57 -4.40 8.32
C ARG A 227 1.01 -4.70 9.71
N ASP A 228 1.40 -5.81 10.34
CA ASP A 228 0.95 -6.20 11.68
C ASP A 228 1.86 -5.63 12.79
N ALA A 229 3.08 -5.23 12.43
CA ALA A 229 3.80 -4.28 13.24
C ALA A 229 3.02 -2.96 13.17
N LYS A 230 2.27 -2.63 14.24
CA LYS A 230 2.14 -1.22 14.65
C LYS A 230 3.52 -0.61 14.40
N PRO A 231 3.65 0.51 13.67
CA PRO A 231 4.95 1.14 13.53
C PRO A 231 5.52 1.22 14.94
N LYS A 232 6.63 0.53 15.21
CA LYS A 232 7.42 0.84 16.39
C LYS A 232 7.62 2.35 16.25
N PRO A 233 7.14 3.17 17.19
CA PRO A 233 7.33 4.61 17.09
C PRO A 233 8.81 4.80 16.86
N SER A 234 9.15 5.22 15.64
CA SER A 234 10.52 5.47 15.23
C SER A 234 10.98 6.60 16.11
N ILE A 235 11.78 6.28 17.14
CA ILE A 235 12.55 7.20 17.98
C ILE A 235 11.93 8.61 17.99
N PHE A 236 10.71 8.71 18.52
CA PHE A 236 10.28 9.99 19.03
C PHE A 236 10.91 10.05 20.42
N PRO A 237 11.64 11.12 20.76
CA PRO A 237 12.13 11.28 22.12
C PRO A 237 10.92 11.09 23.04
N HIS A 238 11.08 10.30 24.10
CA HIS A 238 10.05 10.19 25.13
C HIS A 238 9.58 11.61 25.44
N PHE A 239 8.34 11.94 25.03
CA PHE A 239 7.73 13.23 25.29
C PHE A 239 7.57 13.28 26.81
N SER A 240 8.53 13.93 27.48
CA SER A 240 8.39 14.22 28.90
C SER A 240 7.13 15.09 29.08
N ASN A 241 6.44 14.88 30.20
CA ASN A 241 5.12 15.44 30.49
C ASN A 241 5.06 16.97 30.63
N ASP A 242 6.05 17.69 30.13
CA ASP A 242 6.31 19.08 30.47
C ASP A 242 6.50 19.94 29.21
N TYR A 243 5.38 20.46 28.71
CA TYR A 243 5.30 21.39 27.58
C TYR A 243 4.54 22.66 27.98
N SER A 244 5.24 23.58 28.64
CA SER A 244 4.75 24.95 28.79
C SER A 244 4.72 25.67 27.44
N LEU A 245 3.85 26.69 27.30
CA LEU A 245 3.77 27.52 26.09
C LEU A 245 5.14 28.14 25.69
N GLY A 246 6.00 28.43 26.68
CA GLY A 246 7.38 28.90 26.45
C GLY A 246 8.26 27.88 25.71
N LYS A 247 8.13 26.59 26.03
CA LYS A 247 8.89 25.50 25.40
C LYS A 247 8.41 25.23 23.97
N ILE A 248 7.09 25.32 23.74
CA ILE A 248 6.49 25.24 22.40
C ILE A 248 6.99 26.39 21.53
N LYS A 249 7.03 27.62 22.07
CA LYS A 249 7.58 28.79 21.37
C LYS A 249 9.06 28.62 21.00
N GLY A 250 9.90 28.08 21.89
CA GLY A 250 11.31 27.80 21.62
C GLY A 250 11.52 26.89 20.41
N ILE A 251 10.81 25.74 20.39
CA ILE A 251 10.86 24.77 19.29
C ILE A 251 10.41 25.40 17.96
N LEU A 252 9.39 26.27 17.99
CA LEU A 252 8.90 26.94 16.80
C LEU A 252 9.89 27.95 16.22
N LEU A 253 10.61 28.68 17.07
CA LEU A 253 11.59 29.67 16.64
C LEU A 253 12.84 29.00 16.07
N GLU A 254 13.39 28.00 16.77
CA GLU A 254 14.58 27.24 16.38
C GLU A 254 14.39 26.53 15.01
N ARG A 255 13.21 25.94 14.79
CA ARG A 255 12.91 25.24 13.53
C ARG A 255 12.48 26.15 12.39
N HIS A 256 11.94 27.35 12.68
CA HIS A 256 11.66 28.36 11.65
C HIS A 256 12.95 28.92 11.04
N THR A 257 14.03 29.00 11.83
CA THR A 257 15.36 29.42 11.36
C THR A 257 16.06 28.35 10.52
N GLU A 258 15.88 27.06 10.81
CA GLU A 258 16.68 26.01 10.16
C GLU A 258 16.26 25.64 8.73
N HIS A 259 14.97 25.46 8.37
CA HIS A 259 14.64 25.07 7.00
C HIS A 259 13.21 25.40 6.52
N LYS A 260 13.09 26.25 5.49
CA LYS A 260 11.83 26.55 4.77
C LYS A 260 11.18 25.33 4.06
N ARG A 261 11.88 24.19 3.95
CA ARG A 261 11.41 22.99 3.23
C ARG A 261 10.50 22.05 4.06
N TYR A 262 10.40 22.25 5.38
CA TYR A 262 9.69 21.31 6.28
C TYR A 262 8.42 21.86 6.93
N LEU A 263 7.93 23.02 6.48
CA LEU A 263 6.69 23.63 6.98
C LEU A 263 5.50 22.68 7.15
N PRO A 264 5.21 21.75 6.22
CA PRO A 264 4.08 20.84 6.38
C PRO A 264 4.25 19.79 7.47
N ALA A 265 5.50 19.42 7.81
CA ALA A 265 5.80 18.54 8.94
C ALA A 265 5.69 19.31 10.26
N MET A 266 6.13 20.58 10.29
CA MET A 266 5.97 21.47 11.44
C MET A 266 4.49 21.73 11.77
N CYS A 267 3.64 21.95 10.76
CA CYS A 267 2.19 22.11 10.97
C CYS A 267 1.55 20.82 11.53
N TYR A 268 2.04 19.65 11.15
CA TYR A 268 1.56 18.37 11.69
C TYR A 268 1.92 18.21 13.17
N GLU A 269 3.18 18.47 13.53
CA GLU A 269 3.64 18.43 14.93
C GLU A 269 2.92 19.45 15.83
N LEU A 270 2.67 20.67 15.32
CA LEU A 270 1.91 21.72 16.00
C LEU A 270 0.48 21.32 16.34
N VAL A 271 -0.25 20.74 15.38
CA VAL A 271 -1.64 20.32 15.61
C VAL A 271 -1.67 19.12 16.57
N CYS A 272 -0.66 18.23 16.52
CA CYS A 272 -0.50 17.16 17.50
C CYS A 272 -0.21 17.68 18.92
N LEU A 273 0.63 18.72 19.07
CA LEU A 273 0.93 19.34 20.36
C LEU A 273 -0.28 20.06 20.96
N VAL A 274 -1.06 20.78 20.14
CA VAL A 274 -2.31 21.44 20.57
C VAL A 274 -3.40 20.41 20.89
N GLY A 275 -3.47 19.30 20.14
CA GLY A 275 -4.39 18.21 20.45
C GLY A 275 -4.04 17.47 21.75
N ALA A 276 -2.74 17.33 22.06
CA ALA A 276 -2.28 16.71 23.29
C ALA A 276 -2.53 17.57 24.54
N SER A 277 -2.52 18.91 24.42
CA SER A 277 -2.81 19.80 25.55
C SER A 277 -4.30 19.93 25.88
N GLN A 278 -5.20 19.71 24.91
CA GLN A 278 -6.66 19.68 25.15
C GLN A 278 -7.10 18.57 26.12
N GLN A 279 -6.39 17.44 26.16
CA GLN A 279 -6.69 16.35 27.12
C GLN A 279 -6.41 16.74 28.57
N ARG A 280 -5.75 17.87 28.84
CA ARG A 280 -5.36 18.31 30.19
C ARG A 280 -6.17 19.46 30.76
N SER A 281 -7.27 19.88 30.11
CA SER A 281 -8.16 20.95 30.60
C SER A 281 -7.48 22.31 30.90
N ASP A 282 -6.33 22.58 30.27
CA ASP A 282 -5.66 23.88 30.40
C ASP A 282 -6.38 24.92 29.52
N LYS A 283 -7.04 25.89 30.17
CA LYS A 283 -7.90 26.91 29.53
C LYS A 283 -7.15 27.73 28.47
N SER A 284 -5.84 27.94 28.68
CA SER A 284 -4.98 28.70 27.74
C SER A 284 -4.80 27.95 26.41
N CYS A 285 -4.71 26.62 26.45
CA CYS A 285 -4.57 25.76 25.27
C CYS A 285 -5.88 25.61 24.49
N VAL A 286 -7.02 25.58 25.18
CA VAL A 286 -8.36 25.54 24.57
C VAL A 286 -8.60 26.80 23.74
N PHE A 287 -8.22 27.98 24.24
CA PHE A 287 -8.42 29.25 23.55
C PHE A 287 -7.58 29.38 22.26
N VAL A 288 -6.33 28.91 22.27
CA VAL A 288 -5.47 28.85 21.07
C VAL A 288 -6.10 27.96 19.99
N SER A 289 -6.67 26.81 20.38
CA SER A 289 -7.32 25.89 19.43
C SER A 289 -8.56 26.48 18.75
N GLN A 290 -9.36 27.26 19.47
CA GLN A 290 -10.55 27.95 18.93
C GLN A 290 -10.17 29.08 17.95
N LYS A 291 -9.11 29.84 18.25
CA LYS A 291 -8.59 30.86 17.32
C LYS A 291 -8.04 30.24 16.03
N ILE A 292 -7.39 29.06 16.12
CA ILE A 292 -6.91 28.32 14.94
C ILE A 292 -8.08 27.88 14.06
N TRP A 293 -9.17 27.39 14.66
CA TRP A 293 -10.40 27.00 13.96
C TRP A 293 -11.01 28.17 13.16
N GLY A 294 -11.10 29.36 13.76
CA GLY A 294 -11.59 30.56 13.09
C GLY A 294 -10.73 31.04 11.91
N MET A 295 -9.49 30.54 11.78
CA MET A 295 -8.58 30.88 10.67
C MET A 295 -8.69 29.91 9.48
N LEU A 296 -9.46 28.82 9.61
CA LEU A 296 -9.65 27.85 8.54
C LEU A 296 -10.80 28.28 7.62
N PRO A 297 -10.68 28.10 6.29
CA PRO A 297 -11.75 28.48 5.37
C PRO A 297 -12.99 27.63 5.63
N GLN A 298 -14.06 28.27 6.10
CA GLN A 298 -15.39 27.70 6.17
C GLN A 298 -15.84 27.44 4.73
N SER A 299 -16.10 26.19 4.37
CA SER A 299 -16.64 25.87 3.04
C SER A 299 -18.13 26.20 3.03
N ASN A 300 -18.57 27.07 2.13
CA ASN A 300 -19.97 27.46 1.89
C ASN A 300 -20.87 26.34 1.34
N ASN A 301 -20.55 25.07 1.56
CA ASN A 301 -21.46 23.99 1.23
C ASN A 301 -22.25 23.63 2.48
N HIS A 302 -23.56 23.92 2.43
CA HIS A 302 -24.60 23.38 3.31
C HIS A 302 -24.65 21.85 3.24
N ILE A 303 -23.67 21.19 3.84
CA ILE A 303 -23.77 19.81 4.29
C ILE A 303 -23.62 19.87 5.81
N GLY A 304 -24.76 19.96 6.48
CA GLY A 304 -24.97 19.46 7.83
C GLY A 304 -24.18 20.13 8.94
N THR A 305 -24.79 21.15 9.52
CA THR A 305 -24.70 21.51 10.94
C THR A 305 -25.17 20.39 11.90
N ASP A 306 -25.54 19.21 11.37
CA ASP A 306 -25.98 18.02 12.12
C ASP A 306 -24.88 16.98 12.37
N ILE A 307 -23.61 17.27 12.06
CA ILE A 307 -22.50 16.55 12.72
C ILE A 307 -22.31 17.19 14.09
N MET A 308 -23.33 17.05 14.93
CA MET A 308 -23.28 17.34 16.35
C MET A 308 -22.28 16.38 17.00
N VAL A 309 -21.19 16.95 17.52
CA VAL A 309 -20.52 16.62 18.80
C VAL A 309 -19.90 15.21 18.98
N ALA A 310 -20.31 14.17 18.25
CA ALA A 310 -19.88 12.78 18.49
C ALA A 310 -18.60 12.35 17.76
N ASP A 311 -18.22 13.01 16.66
CA ASP A 311 -17.02 12.65 15.86
C ASP A 311 -15.77 13.50 16.20
N TRP A 312 -15.81 14.27 17.28
CA TRP A 312 -14.70 15.11 17.74
C TRP A 312 -13.56 14.35 18.45
N LEU A 313 -13.60 13.01 18.42
CA LEU A 313 -12.63 12.13 19.08
C LEU A 313 -11.48 11.64 18.19
N ASP A 314 -11.50 11.90 16.87
CA ASP A 314 -10.36 11.55 16.01
C ASP A 314 -9.66 12.79 15.44
N SER A 315 -9.03 13.53 16.36
CA SER A 315 -8.14 14.65 16.06
C SER A 315 -7.09 14.31 14.98
N ARG A 316 -6.72 13.03 14.80
CA ARG A 316 -5.82 12.58 13.72
C ARG A 316 -6.39 12.75 12.33
N ALA A 317 -7.68 12.50 12.11
CA ALA A 317 -8.29 12.63 10.78
C ALA A 317 -8.25 14.08 10.29
N MET A 318 -8.53 15.02 11.21
CA MET A 318 -8.44 16.46 10.96
C MET A 318 -6.99 16.91 10.74
N VAL A 319 -6.05 16.47 11.59
CA VAL A 319 -4.61 16.75 11.45
C VAL A 319 -4.10 16.29 10.08
N MET A 320 -4.50 15.11 9.64
CA MET A 320 -4.09 14.53 8.36
C MET A 320 -4.67 15.29 7.17
N ALA A 321 -5.95 15.69 7.24
CA ALA A 321 -6.60 16.49 6.20
C ALA A 321 -5.99 17.90 6.08
N LEU A 322 -5.67 18.53 7.21
CA LEU A 322 -5.04 19.86 7.26
C LEU A 322 -3.61 19.82 6.73
N SER A 323 -2.83 18.81 7.14
CA SER A 323 -1.46 18.59 6.68
C SER A 323 -1.40 18.32 5.18
N TYR A 324 -2.38 17.60 4.64
CA TYR A 324 -2.51 17.39 3.20
C TYR A 324 -2.82 18.71 2.46
N LYS A 325 -3.77 19.52 2.94
CA LYS A 325 -4.11 20.82 2.31
C LYS A 325 -2.95 21.83 2.38
N LEU A 326 -2.18 21.84 3.46
CA LEU A 326 -1.03 22.75 3.63
C LEU A 326 0.17 22.34 2.77
N ARG A 327 0.41 21.03 2.54
CA ARG A 327 1.41 20.55 1.57
C ARG A 327 1.16 21.06 0.15
N GLN A 328 -0.11 21.21 -0.23
CA GLN A 328 -0.50 21.68 -1.55
C GLN A 328 -0.36 23.21 -1.72
N LYS A 329 -0.13 23.98 -0.63
CA LYS A 329 -0.09 25.46 -0.65
C LYS A 329 1.01 26.03 0.28
N PRO A 330 2.31 25.92 -0.08
CA PRO A 330 3.44 26.24 0.80
C PRO A 330 3.50 27.71 1.28
N ARG A 331 3.09 28.68 0.45
CA ARG A 331 2.99 30.10 0.85
C ARG A 331 1.96 30.32 1.96
N ARG A 332 0.86 29.54 1.97
CA ARG A 332 -0.17 29.62 3.01
C ARG A 332 0.28 28.96 4.31
N ALA A 333 1.05 27.87 4.22
CA ALA A 333 1.64 27.24 5.40
C ALA A 333 2.55 28.22 6.17
N ALA A 334 3.35 29.03 5.46
CA ALA A 334 4.25 30.01 6.08
C ALA A 334 3.49 31.12 6.80
N TRP A 335 2.39 31.57 6.21
CA TRP A 335 1.49 32.55 6.82
C TRP A 335 0.81 31.99 8.09
N VAL A 336 0.34 30.73 8.05
CA VAL A 336 -0.26 30.06 9.21
C VAL A 336 0.75 29.93 10.36
N VAL A 337 1.98 29.50 10.09
CA VAL A 337 3.04 29.38 11.11
C VAL A 337 3.39 30.73 11.74
N LYS A 338 3.58 31.78 10.94
CA LYS A 338 3.84 33.13 11.47
C LYS A 338 2.71 33.62 12.38
N ARG A 339 1.46 33.39 11.99
CA ARG A 339 0.29 33.85 12.75
C ARG A 339 0.07 33.04 14.03
N LEU A 340 0.37 31.74 14.01
CA LEU A 340 0.42 30.89 15.20
C LEU A 340 1.45 31.40 16.22
N ILE A 341 2.66 31.73 15.77
CA ILE A 341 3.70 32.32 16.64
C ILE A 341 3.21 33.63 17.26
N THR A 342 2.54 34.50 16.49
CA THR A 342 1.95 35.75 17.00
C THR A 342 0.87 35.50 18.06
N ILE A 343 -0.02 34.53 17.86
CA ILE A 343 -1.06 34.18 18.84
C ILE A 343 -0.42 33.67 20.12
N ILE A 344 0.50 32.70 20.01
CA ILE A 344 1.20 32.12 21.17
C ILE A 344 1.94 33.21 21.97
N ASN A 345 2.58 34.17 21.29
CA ASN A 345 3.23 35.29 21.95
C ASN A 345 2.26 36.18 22.74
N LYS A 346 1.07 36.46 22.20
CA LYS A 346 0.04 37.23 22.91
C LYS A 346 -0.48 36.49 24.13
N GLU A 347 -0.73 35.19 24.02
CA GLU A 347 -1.23 34.41 25.16
C GLU A 347 -0.17 34.25 26.26
N ILE A 348 1.12 34.08 25.91
CA ILE A 348 2.22 34.08 26.89
C ILE A 348 2.31 35.43 27.63
N GLN A 349 2.10 36.55 26.93
CA GLN A 349 2.09 37.89 27.54
C GLN A 349 0.87 38.17 28.41
N CYS A 350 -0.25 37.47 28.20
CA CYS A 350 -1.45 37.59 29.02
C CYS A 350 -1.48 36.61 30.21
N ALA A 351 -0.60 35.60 30.22
CA ALA A 351 -0.55 34.55 31.23
C ALA A 351 0.57 34.75 32.27
N GLY A 352 1.44 35.76 32.09
CA GLY A 352 2.36 36.27 33.10
C GLY A 352 1.97 37.69 33.46
#